data_AF-A0A9P8RRR3-F1
#
_entry.id   AF-A0A9P8RRR3-F1
#
_cell.length_a   1.000
_cell.length_b   1.000
_cell.length_c   1.000
_cell.angle_alpha   90.00
_cell.angle_beta   90.00
_cell.angle_gamma   90.00
#
_symmetry.space_group_name_H-M   'P 1'
#
loop_
_entity.id
_entity.type
_entity.pdbx_description
1 polymer ?
#
loop_
_entity_poly.entity_id
_entity_poly.type
_entity_poly.pdbx_seq_one_letter_code
_entity_poly.pdbx_strand_id
1 'polypeptide(L)'
;MLPLYDIPLNSLFLTSILSPIGRHRSSQIVPSNGKRSRKRKRKEAQSADPTSDILPSITSLPQQAGIDYLPPQPEISSYLTIGLNSTTRVLELLAQKSIPESLSLRRRLLSAPRATATKSETYGASTEEKPGASGELTQKPLVAVFVARSTQPALLHAHLPLLTATASLSRPKKPPIALVTLPKGAEVRLTSALGLPRVSVVGLSEGAPGSAALVEFVRENVKPVDVEWLVGEGNEWRGTEIRALKTTIGGRGNDKSARKASRKKVTKMRMKPVI
;
A
#
# COMPACT_ATOMS: atom_id res chain seq x y z
N MET A 1 -8.91 -10.41 20.65
CA MET A 1 -10.02 -10.37 19.68
C MET A 1 -10.60 -8.97 19.72
N LEU A 2 -10.19 -8.08 18.80
CA LEU A 2 -10.74 -6.71 18.77
C LEU A 2 -12.13 -6.75 18.12
N PRO A 3 -13.15 -6.08 18.70
CA PRO A 3 -14.51 -6.13 18.19
C PRO A 3 -14.56 -5.56 16.77
N LEU A 4 -15.09 -6.38 15.87
CA LEU A 4 -15.43 -6.02 14.50
C LEU A 4 -16.59 -5.01 14.53
N TYR A 5 -16.27 -3.72 14.53
CA TYR A 5 -17.24 -2.71 14.12
C TYR A 5 -17.37 -2.78 12.58
N ASP A 6 -18.09 -3.80 12.10
CA ASP A 6 -18.56 -3.92 10.72
C ASP A 6 -19.70 -2.91 10.50
N ILE A 7 -19.37 -1.62 10.43
CA ILE A 7 -20.34 -0.59 10.03
C ILE A 7 -20.19 -0.35 8.53
N PRO A 8 -21.16 -0.77 7.69
CA PRO A 8 -21.06 -0.66 6.22
C PRO A 8 -21.00 0.79 5.72
N LEU A 9 -21.45 1.76 6.54
CA LEU A 9 -21.50 3.19 6.23
C LEU A 9 -20.10 3.79 5.96
N ASN A 10 -19.08 3.34 6.69
CA ASN A 10 -17.71 3.84 6.54
C ASN A 10 -17.18 3.64 5.12
N SER A 11 -17.49 2.49 4.51
CA SER A 11 -17.01 2.17 3.17
C SER A 11 -17.68 3.03 2.09
N LEU A 12 -18.98 3.31 2.23
CA LEU A 12 -19.77 4.05 1.25
C LEU A 12 -19.40 5.54 1.25
N PHE A 13 -19.35 6.15 2.43
CA PHE A 13 -18.94 7.55 2.57
C PHE A 13 -17.53 7.79 2.03
N LEU A 14 -16.58 6.90 2.36
CA LEU A 14 -15.23 6.98 1.83
C LEU A 14 -15.22 6.87 0.30
N THR A 15 -15.97 5.94 -0.29
CA THR A 15 -16.03 5.80 -1.76
C THR A 15 -16.65 7.01 -2.45
N SER A 16 -17.59 7.70 -1.82
CA SER A 16 -18.17 8.95 -2.33
C SER A 16 -17.12 10.06 -2.40
N ILE A 17 -16.32 10.22 -1.34
CA ILE A 17 -15.23 11.22 -1.28
C ILE A 17 -14.13 10.90 -2.32
N LEU A 18 -13.90 9.61 -2.61
CA LEU A 18 -12.87 9.17 -3.54
C LEU A 18 -13.32 9.17 -5.02
N SER A 19 -14.64 9.16 -5.29
CA SER A 19 -15.19 9.09 -6.65
C SER A 19 -14.70 10.21 -7.59
N PRO A 20 -14.58 11.49 -7.17
CA PRO A 20 -14.04 12.55 -8.01
C PRO A 20 -12.60 12.28 -8.49
N ILE A 21 -11.78 11.62 -7.67
CA ILE A 21 -10.40 11.27 -8.01
C ILE A 21 -10.37 10.19 -9.09
N GLY A 22 -11.23 9.18 -8.98
CA GLY A 22 -11.35 8.15 -10.01
C GLY A 22 -11.81 8.72 -11.35
N ARG A 23 -12.82 9.61 -11.35
CA ARG A 23 -13.31 10.29 -12.56
C ARG A 23 -12.19 11.06 -13.25
N HIS A 24 -11.45 11.88 -12.51
CA HIS A 24 -10.32 12.65 -13.02
C HIS A 24 -9.23 11.75 -13.62
N ARG A 25 -8.91 10.62 -12.97
CA ARG A 25 -7.93 9.66 -13.50
C ARG A 25 -8.42 8.99 -14.77
N SER A 26 -9.69 8.62 -14.83
CA SER A 26 -10.27 7.94 -15.99
C SER A 26 -10.35 8.81 -17.24
N SER A 27 -10.58 10.12 -17.09
CA SER A 27 -10.67 11.04 -18.23
C SER A 27 -9.31 11.57 -18.69
N GLN A 28 -8.31 11.66 -17.81
CA GLN A 28 -7.04 12.31 -18.12
C GLN A 28 -5.83 11.38 -18.19
N ILE A 29 -5.84 10.26 -17.47
CA ILE A 29 -4.70 9.35 -17.44
C ILE A 29 -4.99 8.19 -18.40
N VAL A 30 -4.39 8.26 -19.59
CA VAL A 30 -4.41 7.13 -20.52
C VAL A 30 -3.68 5.96 -19.84
N PRO A 31 -4.34 4.82 -19.61
CA PRO A 31 -3.71 3.68 -18.98
C PRO A 31 -2.53 3.24 -19.83
N SER A 32 -1.36 3.07 -19.21
CA SER A 32 -0.18 2.61 -19.94
C SER A 32 -0.44 1.21 -20.49
N ASN A 33 -0.38 1.03 -21.81
CA ASN A 33 -0.41 -0.28 -22.43
C ASN A 33 0.75 -1.11 -21.85
N GLY A 34 0.43 -2.08 -20.99
CA GLY A 34 1.42 -2.81 -20.20
C GLY A 34 2.53 -3.43 -21.04
N LYS A 35 3.66 -3.81 -20.40
CA LYS A 35 4.85 -4.34 -21.08
C LYS A 35 4.54 -5.48 -22.07
N ARG A 36 3.55 -6.33 -21.77
CA ARG A 36 3.09 -7.42 -22.65
C ARG A 36 2.39 -6.91 -23.93
N SER A 37 1.58 -5.87 -23.82
CA SER A 37 0.91 -5.23 -24.97
C SER A 37 1.93 -4.54 -25.89
N ARG A 38 2.92 -3.83 -25.32
CA ARG A 38 4.05 -3.27 -26.10
C ARG A 38 4.86 -4.36 -26.81
N LYS A 39 5.10 -5.51 -26.15
CA LYS A 39 5.80 -6.65 -26.77
C LYS A 39 5.00 -7.28 -27.91
N ARG A 40 3.66 -7.38 -27.77
CA ARG A 40 2.77 -7.88 -28.82
C ARG A 40 2.74 -6.95 -30.03
N LYS A 41 2.56 -5.63 -29.83
CA LYS A 41 2.63 -4.64 -30.91
C LYS A 41 3.96 -4.65 -31.65
N ARG A 42 5.09 -4.83 -30.94
CA ARG A 42 6.42 -4.94 -31.57
C ARG A 42 6.58 -6.20 -32.43
N LYS A 43 5.89 -7.30 -32.10
CA LYS A 43 5.91 -8.53 -32.90
C LYS A 43 4.99 -8.43 -34.12
N GLU A 44 3.80 -7.84 -33.95
CA GLU A 44 2.86 -7.59 -35.06
C GLU A 44 3.45 -6.62 -36.10
N ALA A 45 4.22 -5.61 -35.66
CA ALA A 45 4.95 -4.71 -36.55
C ALA A 45 6.18 -5.37 -37.25
N GLN A 46 6.65 -6.52 -36.76
CA GLN A 46 7.75 -7.29 -37.36
C GLN A 46 7.28 -8.36 -38.35
N SER A 47 5.98 -8.66 -38.37
CA SER A 47 5.37 -9.65 -39.28
C SER A 47 4.56 -9.00 -40.41
N ALA A 48 4.68 -7.68 -40.60
CA ALA A 48 4.07 -6.97 -41.72
C ALA A 48 5.15 -6.71 -42.79
N ASP A 49 4.97 -7.31 -43.97
CA ASP A 49 5.87 -7.12 -45.11
C ASP A 49 5.84 -5.67 -45.65
N PRO A 50 6.97 -5.12 -46.14
CA PRO A 50 7.07 -3.73 -46.55
C PRO A 50 6.80 -3.60 -48.06
N THR A 51 5.54 -3.65 -48.50
CA THR A 51 5.20 -3.23 -49.87
C THR A 51 3.79 -2.68 -49.96
N SER A 52 3.64 -1.40 -49.61
CA SER A 52 2.77 -0.46 -50.32
C SER A 52 3.02 0.93 -49.75
N ASP A 53 3.61 1.77 -50.60
CA ASP A 53 3.96 3.14 -50.33
C ASP A 53 2.74 4.05 -50.11
N ILE A 54 2.87 4.88 -49.07
CA ILE A 54 2.50 6.30 -49.02
C ILE A 54 1.00 6.63 -49.15
N LEU A 55 0.30 6.55 -48.02
CA LEU A 55 -0.39 7.73 -47.46
C LEU A 55 -0.05 7.79 -45.98
N PRO A 56 0.74 8.78 -45.50
CA PRO A 56 0.93 8.97 -44.08
C PRO A 56 -0.40 9.43 -43.50
N SER A 57 -0.95 8.67 -42.56
CA SER A 57 -2.01 9.13 -41.65
C SER A 57 -1.46 10.26 -40.80
N ILE A 58 -1.43 11.46 -41.37
CA ILE A 58 -1.25 12.70 -40.62
C ILE A 58 -2.60 13.01 -39.98
N THR A 59 -2.55 13.27 -38.68
CA THR A 59 -3.57 14.01 -37.94
C THR A 59 -4.82 13.23 -37.50
N SER A 60 -4.66 12.43 -36.44
CA SER A 60 -5.64 12.44 -35.34
C SER A 60 -5.02 13.07 -34.10
N LEU A 61 -4.46 14.27 -34.28
CA LEU A 61 -4.52 15.29 -33.25
C LEU A 61 -5.93 15.91 -33.37
N PRO A 62 -6.78 15.91 -32.34
CA PRO A 62 -7.66 17.04 -32.16
C PRO A 62 -6.78 18.18 -31.66
N GLN A 63 -6.15 18.89 -32.61
CA GLN A 63 -5.58 20.20 -32.34
C GLN A 63 -6.64 21.20 -32.79
N GLN A 64 -7.48 21.65 -31.85
CA GLN A 64 -8.19 22.93 -31.92
C GLN A 64 -9.00 23.14 -30.63
N ALA A 65 -8.41 23.88 -29.69
CA ALA A 65 -8.87 25.23 -29.33
C ALA A 65 -8.26 25.62 -27.98
N GLY A 66 -7.60 26.78 -27.95
CA GLY A 66 -7.34 27.52 -26.71
C GLY A 66 -6.06 27.15 -25.99
N ILE A 67 -5.27 28.17 -25.70
CA ILE A 67 -4.58 28.26 -24.42
C ILE A 67 -5.67 28.04 -23.33
N ASP A 68 -5.33 27.42 -22.20
CA ASP A 68 -6.13 27.32 -20.96
C ASP A 68 -6.81 25.96 -20.59
N TYR A 69 -6.66 25.62 -19.29
CA TYR A 69 -7.40 24.65 -18.49
C TYR A 69 -7.06 23.15 -18.61
N LEU A 70 -5.86 22.75 -18.15
CA LEU A 70 -5.77 21.45 -17.46
C LEU A 70 -6.61 21.62 -16.17
N PRO A 71 -7.79 20.97 -16.03
CA PRO A 71 -8.62 21.24 -14.88
C PRO A 71 -7.83 20.84 -13.62
N PRO A 72 -7.86 21.69 -12.58
CA PRO A 72 -7.01 21.52 -11.42
C PRO A 72 -7.22 20.13 -10.82
N GLN A 73 -6.12 19.51 -10.38
CA GLN A 73 -6.21 18.25 -9.64
C GLN A 73 -7.22 18.43 -8.51
N PRO A 74 -8.10 17.45 -8.27
CA PRO A 74 -9.11 17.57 -7.23
C PRO A 74 -8.42 17.87 -5.92
N GLU A 75 -8.86 18.93 -5.23
CA GLU A 75 -8.20 19.45 -4.02
C GLU A 75 -8.00 18.36 -2.96
N ILE A 76 -8.95 17.41 -2.90
CA ILE A 76 -8.96 16.24 -2.01
C ILE A 76 -7.72 15.34 -2.20
N SER A 77 -7.13 15.29 -3.41
CA SER A 77 -5.97 14.45 -3.70
C SER A 77 -4.75 14.80 -2.84
N SER A 78 -4.59 16.07 -2.48
CA SER A 78 -3.48 16.55 -1.62
C SER A 78 -3.63 16.13 -0.15
N TYR A 79 -4.85 15.78 0.27
CA TYR A 79 -5.16 15.38 1.65
C TYR A 79 -5.24 13.86 1.82
N LEU A 80 -4.96 13.09 0.77
CA LEU A 80 -5.08 11.65 0.78
C LEU A 80 -3.74 10.97 0.52
N THR A 81 -3.51 9.89 1.26
CA THR A 81 -2.43 8.95 0.99
C THR A 81 -3.03 7.64 0.51
N ILE A 82 -2.55 7.14 -0.62
CA ILE A 82 -3.11 5.94 -1.27
C ILE A 82 -2.05 4.85 -1.28
N GLY A 83 -2.41 3.70 -0.73
CA GLY A 83 -1.56 2.51 -0.69
C GLY A 83 -0.72 2.42 0.58
N LEU A 84 -0.33 1.19 0.89
CA LEU A 84 0.37 0.84 2.12
C LEU A 84 1.65 1.67 2.29
N ASN A 85 2.58 1.64 1.34
CA ASN A 85 3.88 2.30 1.48
C ASN A 85 3.77 3.83 1.67
N SER A 86 2.81 4.48 1.02
CA SER A 86 2.59 5.92 1.18
C SER A 86 2.09 6.22 2.59
N THR A 87 1.09 5.46 3.04
CA THR A 87 0.51 5.61 4.39
C THR A 87 1.51 5.28 5.50
N THR A 88 2.30 4.21 5.34
CA THR A 88 3.31 3.80 6.32
C THR A 88 4.43 4.83 6.40
N ARG A 89 4.91 5.37 5.27
CA ARG A 89 5.94 6.42 5.28
C ARG A 89 5.48 7.67 6.03
N VAL A 90 4.22 8.08 5.87
CA VAL A 90 3.67 9.22 6.62
C VAL A 90 3.55 8.89 8.11
N LEU A 91 3.03 7.72 8.47
CA LEU A 91 2.95 7.29 9.86
C LEU A 91 4.34 7.17 10.52
N GLU A 92 5.33 6.64 9.81
CA GLU A 92 6.71 6.56 10.27
C GLU A 92 7.28 7.96 10.50
N LEU A 93 7.13 8.88 9.56
CA LEU A 93 7.60 10.27 9.73
C LEU A 93 6.97 10.95 10.94
N LEU A 94 5.68 10.70 11.19
CA LEU A 94 5.01 11.21 12.39
C LEU A 94 5.55 10.53 13.64
N ALA A 95 5.67 9.20 13.66
CA ALA A 95 6.19 8.43 14.79
C ALA A 95 7.65 8.78 15.12
N GLN A 96 8.45 9.18 14.14
CA GLN A 96 9.83 9.63 14.38
C GLN A 96 9.89 10.89 15.24
N LYS A 97 8.86 11.75 15.17
CA LYS A 97 8.77 12.97 15.99
C LYS A 97 8.42 12.68 17.46
N SER A 98 7.84 11.52 17.77
CA SER A 98 7.57 11.10 19.16
C SER A 98 8.72 10.35 19.81
N ILE A 99 9.77 9.96 19.05
CA ILE A 99 10.87 9.22 19.63
C ILE A 99 11.58 10.14 20.64
N PRO A 100 11.72 9.75 21.92
CA PRO A 100 12.42 10.55 22.90
C PRO A 100 13.86 10.78 22.44
N GLU A 101 14.39 11.97 22.71
CA GLU A 101 15.69 12.44 22.19
C GLU A 101 16.84 11.48 22.55
N SER A 102 16.72 10.76 23.67
CA SER A 102 17.65 9.70 24.12
C SER A 102 17.83 8.55 23.12
N LEU A 103 16.78 8.16 22.39
CA LEU A 103 16.83 7.12 21.35
C LEU A 103 17.18 7.68 19.96
N SER A 104 17.01 8.99 19.77
CA SER A 104 17.33 9.69 18.52
C SER A 104 18.85 9.78 18.27
N LEU A 105 19.65 9.86 19.34
CA LEU A 105 21.12 9.84 19.30
C LEU A 105 21.67 8.56 18.65
N ARG A 106 21.11 7.39 18.98
CA ARG A 106 21.53 6.10 18.41
C ARG A 106 21.35 6.06 16.89
N ARG A 107 20.29 6.67 16.37
CA ARG A 107 20.06 6.76 14.92
C ARG A 107 21.06 7.69 14.25
N ARG A 108 21.34 8.87 14.83
CA ARG A 108 22.35 9.81 14.31
C ARG A 108 23.75 9.19 14.23
N LEU A 109 24.13 8.37 15.22
CA LEU A 109 25.42 7.69 15.23
C LEU A 109 25.51 6.57 14.17
N LEU A 110 24.41 5.85 13.91
CA LEU A 110 24.34 4.79 12.90
C LEU A 110 24.18 5.33 11.47
N SER A 111 23.68 6.55 11.30
CA SER A 111 23.53 7.23 10.01
C SER A 111 24.68 8.18 9.69
N ALA A 112 25.78 8.13 10.45
CA ALA A 112 26.96 8.95 10.16
C ALA A 112 27.52 8.58 8.77
N PRO A 113 27.74 9.56 7.88
CA PRO A 113 28.23 9.28 6.53
C PRO A 113 29.65 8.75 6.61
N ARG A 114 29.89 7.59 5.98
CA ARG A 114 31.22 7.05 5.74
C ARG A 114 31.99 8.06 4.88
N ALA A 115 32.89 8.81 5.52
CA ALA A 115 33.77 9.75 4.85
C ALA A 115 34.63 9.01 3.82
N THR A 116 34.37 9.26 2.55
CA THR A 116 35.41 9.22 1.50
C THR A 116 35.49 10.62 0.92
N ALA A 117 36.51 11.33 1.35
CA ALA A 117 36.85 12.67 0.91
C ALA A 117 37.31 12.68 -0.54
N THR A 118 36.85 13.65 -1.33
CA THR A 118 37.72 14.51 -2.16
C THR A 118 36.98 15.79 -2.57
N LYS A 119 37.65 16.92 -2.31
CA LYS A 119 37.43 18.34 -2.65
C LYS A 119 36.99 18.54 -4.12
N SER A 120 36.39 19.63 -4.62
CA SER A 120 36.05 21.02 -4.25
C SER A 120 35.14 21.50 -5.43
N GLU A 121 34.34 22.56 -5.43
CA GLU A 121 34.60 23.99 -5.26
C GLU A 121 33.25 24.75 -5.21
N THR A 122 33.30 25.88 -4.52
CA THR A 122 32.29 26.94 -4.43
C THR A 122 32.02 27.60 -5.78
N TYR A 123 30.76 27.61 -6.25
CA TYR A 123 30.25 28.65 -7.16
C TYR A 123 28.73 28.83 -7.00
N GLY A 124 28.33 30.08 -6.77
CA GLY A 124 27.13 30.67 -7.36
C GLY A 124 25.76 30.23 -6.82
N ALA A 125 25.22 31.05 -5.93
CA ALA A 125 23.78 31.19 -5.79
C ALA A 125 23.13 31.49 -7.15
N SER A 126 22.29 30.58 -7.62
CA SER A 126 21.24 30.88 -8.59
C SER A 126 20.06 29.95 -8.31
N THR A 127 18.99 30.58 -7.86
CA THR A 127 17.63 30.05 -7.78
C THR A 127 17.20 29.61 -9.17
N GLU A 128 17.12 28.32 -9.42
CA GLU A 128 16.37 27.75 -10.56
C GLU A 128 15.88 26.35 -10.18
N GLU A 129 14.63 26.30 -9.70
CA GLU A 129 13.88 25.09 -9.43
C GLU A 129 13.55 24.37 -10.74
N LYS A 130 14.15 23.18 -10.93
CA LYS A 130 13.84 22.26 -12.03
C LYS A 130 13.01 21.10 -11.48
N PRO A 131 11.72 20.94 -11.88
CA PRO A 131 10.82 19.97 -11.26
C PRO A 131 11.04 18.58 -11.86
N GLY A 132 11.54 17.66 -11.06
CA GLY A 132 11.87 16.29 -11.47
C GLY A 132 11.64 15.27 -10.37
N ALA A 133 10.39 14.85 -10.20
CA ALA A 133 9.98 13.54 -9.66
C ALA A 133 10.52 13.14 -8.27
N SER A 134 10.07 13.83 -7.23
CA SER A 134 9.86 13.28 -5.88
C SER A 134 8.83 14.15 -5.18
N GLY A 135 7.56 13.74 -5.21
CA GLY A 135 6.45 14.51 -4.63
C GLY A 135 6.70 14.81 -3.16
N GLU A 136 7.06 16.04 -2.88
CA GLU A 136 7.19 16.61 -1.56
C GLU A 136 5.78 16.77 -0.99
N LEU A 137 5.31 15.76 -0.26
CA LEU A 137 4.07 15.82 0.47
C LEU A 137 4.21 16.95 1.50
N THR A 138 3.55 18.08 1.29
CA THR A 138 3.32 19.10 2.31
C THR A 138 2.46 18.46 3.41
N GLN A 139 3.12 17.80 4.38
CA GLN A 139 2.49 16.78 5.22
C GLN A 139 1.53 17.37 6.24
N LYS A 140 0.26 17.49 5.84
CA LYS A 140 -0.86 17.69 6.75
C LYS A 140 -0.99 16.47 7.66
N PRO A 141 -1.32 16.66 8.94
CA PRO A 141 -1.35 15.57 9.89
C PRO A 141 -2.48 14.59 9.55
N LEU A 142 -2.16 13.31 9.63
CA LEU A 142 -3.10 12.23 9.36
C LEU A 142 -4.15 12.16 10.49
N VAL A 143 -5.40 11.91 10.14
CA VAL A 143 -6.54 11.83 11.08
C VAL A 143 -7.11 10.42 11.15
N ALA A 144 -7.25 9.76 10.00
CA ALA A 144 -7.81 8.41 9.93
C ALA A 144 -7.06 7.56 8.91
N VAL A 145 -6.90 6.27 9.22
CA VAL A 145 -6.31 5.26 8.33
C VAL A 145 -7.32 4.15 8.14
N PHE A 146 -7.72 3.92 6.89
CA PHE A 146 -8.67 2.88 6.50
C PHE A 146 -7.91 1.69 5.92
N VAL A 147 -8.12 0.49 6.47
CA VAL A 147 -7.41 -0.75 6.09
C VAL A 147 -8.39 -1.85 5.70
N ALA A 148 -8.35 -2.29 4.44
CA ALA A 148 -9.06 -3.48 3.98
C ALA A 148 -8.22 -4.75 4.25
N ARG A 149 -8.57 -5.51 5.28
CA ARG A 149 -7.81 -6.71 5.72
C ARG A 149 -8.20 -8.01 5.03
N SER A 150 -9.37 -8.07 4.39
CA SER A 150 -10.03 -9.33 4.02
C SER A 150 -9.29 -10.19 2.98
N THR A 151 -8.41 -9.58 2.19
CA THR A 151 -7.76 -10.21 1.03
C THR A 151 -6.24 -10.30 1.18
N GLN A 152 -5.68 -9.83 2.30
CA GLN A 152 -4.25 -9.63 2.48
C GLN A 152 -3.70 -10.41 3.69
N PRO A 153 -2.44 -10.89 3.62
CA PRO A 153 -1.82 -11.57 4.74
C PRO A 153 -1.62 -10.62 5.91
N ALA A 154 -1.75 -11.15 7.13
CA ALA A 154 -1.70 -10.34 8.36
C ALA A 154 -0.39 -9.56 8.53
N LEU A 155 0.71 -10.07 7.96
CA LEU A 155 2.03 -9.46 8.01
C LEU A 155 2.05 -8.04 7.41
N LEU A 156 1.23 -7.77 6.38
CA LEU A 156 1.19 -6.47 5.72
C LEU A 156 0.57 -5.36 6.58
N HIS A 157 -0.27 -5.70 7.55
CA HIS A 157 -0.95 -4.71 8.38
C HIS A 157 -0.63 -4.84 9.87
N ALA A 158 0.19 -5.82 10.28
CA ALA A 158 0.55 -6.07 11.67
C ALA A 158 1.23 -4.86 12.35
N HIS A 159 1.96 -4.05 11.58
CA HIS A 159 2.68 -2.88 12.08
C HIS A 159 1.81 -1.61 12.16
N LEU A 160 0.65 -1.57 11.49
CA LEU A 160 -0.18 -0.36 11.41
C LEU A 160 -0.74 0.10 12.76
N PRO A 161 -1.25 -0.78 13.65
CA PRO A 161 -1.70 -0.36 14.98
C PRO A 161 -0.60 0.32 15.78
N LEU A 162 0.60 -0.28 15.80
CA LEU A 162 1.75 0.28 16.52
C LEU A 162 2.18 1.63 15.94
N LEU A 163 2.32 1.74 14.62
CA LEU A 163 2.66 3.01 13.98
C LEU A 163 1.61 4.09 14.23
N THR A 164 0.33 3.73 14.22
CA THR A 164 -0.77 4.67 14.47
C THR A 164 -0.74 5.19 15.91
N ALA A 165 -0.50 4.32 16.89
CA ALA A 165 -0.36 4.70 18.29
C ALA A 165 0.85 5.62 18.52
N THR A 166 2.02 5.23 18.02
CA THR A 166 3.24 6.07 18.12
C THR A 166 3.08 7.42 17.42
N ALA A 167 2.51 7.45 16.22
CA ALA A 167 2.24 8.70 15.49
C ALA A 167 1.22 9.60 16.22
N SER A 168 0.30 9.02 17.00
CA SER A 168 -0.64 9.77 17.84
C SER A 168 0.07 10.42 19.03
N LEU A 169 1.05 9.74 19.63
CA LEU A 169 1.87 10.29 20.73
C LEU A 169 2.68 11.52 20.32
N SER A 170 3.09 11.61 19.04
CA SER A 170 3.81 12.80 18.52
C SER A 170 2.98 14.07 18.55
N ARG A 171 1.67 13.97 18.83
CA ARG A 171 0.71 15.05 18.65
C ARG A 171 -0.24 15.20 19.85
N PRO A 172 0.27 15.51 21.06
CA PRO A 172 -0.55 15.55 22.28
C PRO A 172 -1.65 16.63 22.26
N LYS A 173 -1.50 17.69 21.47
CA LYS A 173 -2.46 18.80 21.39
C LYS A 173 -3.68 18.54 20.49
N LYS A 174 -3.68 17.44 19.74
CA LYS A 174 -4.66 17.18 18.69
C LYS A 174 -5.18 15.74 18.83
N PRO A 175 -6.39 15.42 18.33
CA PRO A 175 -6.98 14.10 18.56
C PRO A 175 -6.13 12.97 17.98
N PRO A 176 -6.18 11.77 18.59
CA PRO A 176 -5.44 10.61 18.16
C PRO A 176 -5.87 10.15 16.76
N ILE A 177 -4.99 9.44 16.09
CA ILE A 177 -5.22 8.92 14.74
C ILE A 177 -6.11 7.67 14.86
N ALA A 178 -7.23 7.67 14.14
CA ALA A 178 -8.16 6.54 14.14
C ALA A 178 -7.73 5.49 13.12
N LEU A 179 -7.64 4.22 13.55
CA LEU A 179 -7.40 3.08 12.65
C LEU A 179 -8.72 2.34 12.42
N VAL A 180 -9.22 2.42 11.19
CA VAL A 180 -10.50 1.83 10.80
C VAL A 180 -10.26 0.62 9.92
N THR A 181 -10.79 -0.53 10.33
CA THR A 181 -10.73 -1.74 9.51
C THR A 181 -11.99 -1.82 8.66
N LEU A 182 -11.83 -1.90 7.34
CA LEU A 182 -12.94 -1.95 6.41
C LEU A 182 -13.49 -3.38 6.28
N PRO A 183 -14.81 -3.52 6.03
CA PRO A 183 -15.45 -4.82 5.86
C PRO A 183 -14.97 -5.53 4.58
N LYS A 184 -15.29 -6.82 4.49
CA LYS A 184 -15.03 -7.63 3.30
C LYS A 184 -15.69 -7.00 2.07
N GLY A 185 -14.98 -6.95 0.95
CA GLY A 185 -15.48 -6.37 -0.31
C GLY A 185 -15.32 -4.84 -0.44
N ALA A 186 -14.93 -4.14 0.62
CA ALA A 186 -14.64 -2.70 0.54
C ALA A 186 -13.46 -2.38 -0.40
N GLU A 187 -12.47 -3.28 -0.52
CA GLU A 187 -11.35 -3.12 -1.47
C GLU A 187 -11.85 -2.95 -2.92
N VAL A 188 -12.85 -3.72 -3.33
CA VAL A 188 -13.42 -3.65 -4.69
C VAL A 188 -14.08 -2.30 -4.92
N ARG A 189 -14.82 -1.81 -3.91
CA ARG A 189 -15.48 -0.50 -3.97
C ARG A 189 -14.45 0.64 -4.03
N LEU A 190 -13.38 0.56 -3.24
CA LEU A 190 -12.27 1.54 -3.27
C LEU A 190 -11.54 1.54 -4.60
N THR A 191 -11.25 0.36 -5.14
CA THR A 191 -10.60 0.13 -6.43
C THR A 191 -11.43 0.77 -7.56
N SER A 192 -12.74 0.54 -7.56
CA SER A 192 -13.68 1.13 -8.51
C SER A 192 -13.78 2.66 -8.35
N ALA A 193 -13.88 3.17 -7.12
CA ALA A 193 -14.00 4.60 -6.86
C ALA A 193 -12.72 5.40 -7.19
N LEU A 194 -11.53 4.82 -6.98
CA LEU A 194 -10.23 5.47 -7.24
C LEU A 194 -9.69 5.25 -8.66
N GLY A 195 -10.29 4.34 -9.43
CA GLY A 195 -9.81 3.95 -10.75
C GLY A 195 -8.41 3.30 -10.71
N LEU A 196 -8.05 2.63 -9.61
CA LEU A 196 -6.76 1.97 -9.44
C LEU A 196 -6.94 0.46 -9.38
N PRO A 197 -5.99 -0.35 -9.88
CA PRO A 197 -6.15 -1.79 -9.94
C PRO A 197 -6.17 -2.48 -8.57
N ARG A 198 -5.51 -1.91 -7.56
CA ARG A 198 -5.43 -2.46 -6.19
C ARG A 198 -5.25 -1.33 -5.18
N VAL A 199 -6.18 -1.20 -4.24
CA VAL A 199 -6.08 -0.25 -3.11
C VAL A 199 -6.61 -0.89 -1.84
N SER A 200 -5.72 -1.14 -0.87
CA SER A 200 -6.12 -1.71 0.42
C SER A 200 -6.02 -0.75 1.59
N VAL A 201 -5.15 0.26 1.51
CA VAL A 201 -4.95 1.24 2.57
C VAL A 201 -5.13 2.64 2.02
N VAL A 202 -5.93 3.45 2.71
CA VAL A 202 -6.15 4.86 2.40
C VAL A 202 -6.01 5.64 3.70
N GLY A 203 -5.13 6.63 3.71
CA GLY A 203 -5.00 7.57 4.82
C GLY A 203 -5.63 8.92 4.48
N LEU A 204 -6.34 9.49 5.45
CA LEU A 204 -7.01 10.78 5.36
C LEU A 204 -6.33 11.80 6.27
N SER A 205 -5.93 12.93 5.69
CA SER A 205 -5.32 14.06 6.41
C SER A 205 -6.36 15.06 6.89
N GLU A 206 -5.96 15.86 7.89
CA GLU A 206 -6.79 16.91 8.48
C GLU A 206 -7.11 18.01 7.46
N GLY A 207 -8.37 18.47 7.46
CA GLY A 207 -8.82 19.57 6.60
C GLY A 207 -9.19 19.19 5.17
N ALA A 208 -9.41 17.91 4.86
CA ALA A 208 -9.87 17.52 3.53
C ALA A 208 -11.31 18.01 3.26
N PRO A 209 -11.59 18.61 2.09
CA PRO A 209 -12.91 19.12 1.79
C PRO A 209 -13.91 17.95 1.65
N GLY A 210 -15.08 18.09 2.27
CA GLY A 210 -16.12 17.06 2.27
C GLY A 210 -15.86 15.86 3.21
N SER A 211 -14.76 15.84 3.97
CA SER A 211 -14.44 14.74 4.90
C SER A 211 -14.78 15.02 6.37
N ALA A 212 -15.30 16.21 6.70
CA ALA A 212 -15.55 16.61 8.09
C ALA A 212 -16.52 15.65 8.80
N ALA A 213 -17.66 15.35 8.17
CA ALA A 213 -18.66 14.43 8.70
C ALA A 213 -18.10 13.01 8.88
N LEU A 214 -17.26 12.52 7.95
CA LEU A 214 -16.62 11.22 8.08
C LEU A 214 -15.62 11.20 9.25
N VAL A 215 -14.86 12.28 9.42
CA VAL A 215 -13.89 12.40 10.51
C VAL A 215 -14.58 12.43 11.86
N GLU A 216 -15.67 13.18 12.00
CA GLU A 216 -16.48 13.25 13.21
C GLU A 216 -17.10 11.88 13.54
N PHE A 217 -17.75 11.24 12.55
CA PHE A 217 -18.30 9.91 12.70
C PHE A 217 -17.25 8.88 13.15
N VAL A 218 -16.07 8.90 12.54
CA VAL A 218 -14.96 8.01 12.90
C VAL A 218 -14.47 8.29 14.32
N ARG A 219 -14.39 9.56 14.74
CA ARG A 219 -13.98 9.92 16.11
C ARG A 219 -14.97 9.45 17.16
N GLU A 220 -16.26 9.52 16.88
CA GLU A 220 -17.31 9.06 17.80
C GLU A 220 -17.38 7.53 17.90
N ASN A 221 -17.23 6.84 16.77
CA ASN A 221 -17.48 5.39 16.70
C ASN A 221 -16.22 4.53 16.87
N VAL A 222 -15.02 5.07 16.60
CA VAL A 222 -13.78 4.29 16.58
C VAL A 222 -12.90 4.71 17.75
N LYS A 223 -12.69 3.77 18.66
CA LYS A 223 -11.75 3.97 19.78
C LYS A 223 -10.33 4.20 19.25
N PRO A 224 -9.59 5.15 19.84
CA PRO A 224 -8.18 5.33 19.54
C PRO A 224 -7.40 4.02 19.72
N VAL A 225 -6.38 3.81 18.89
CA VAL A 225 -5.48 2.66 19.06
C VAL A 225 -4.56 2.95 20.24
N ASP A 226 -4.84 2.31 21.36
CA ASP A 226 -3.96 2.33 22.51
C ASP A 226 -3.01 1.11 22.51
N VAL A 227 -1.77 1.36 22.91
CA VAL A 227 -0.73 0.35 23.03
C VAL A 227 -0.23 0.43 24.47
N GLU A 228 -0.96 -0.25 25.35
CA GLU A 228 -0.78 -0.22 26.80
C GLU A 228 0.67 -0.50 27.24
N TRP A 229 1.37 -1.42 26.56
CA TRP A 229 2.77 -1.76 26.88
C TRP A 229 3.78 -0.68 26.49
N LEU A 230 3.41 0.27 25.62
CA LEU A 230 4.31 1.33 25.15
C LEU A 230 4.28 2.56 26.06
N VAL A 231 3.12 2.89 26.63
CA VAL A 231 2.91 4.14 27.41
C VAL A 231 3.29 3.97 28.89
N GLY A 232 3.62 2.75 29.33
CA GLY A 232 4.25 2.50 30.62
C GLY A 232 3.30 2.14 31.76
N GLU A 233 1.99 2.18 31.53
CA GLU A 233 0.98 1.69 32.49
C GLU A 233 0.91 0.15 32.54
N GLY A 234 1.61 -0.55 31.65
CA GLY A 234 1.73 -2.01 31.59
C GLY A 234 3.14 -2.56 31.83
N ASN A 235 4.03 -1.82 32.52
CA ASN A 235 5.42 -2.23 32.82
C ASN A 235 5.53 -3.39 33.85
N GLU A 236 4.47 -4.17 34.00
CA GLU A 236 4.52 -5.42 34.76
C GLU A 236 5.17 -6.49 33.90
N TRP A 237 6.21 -7.13 34.43
CA TRP A 237 6.85 -8.26 33.76
C TRP A 237 5.85 -9.42 33.64
N ARG A 238 5.50 -9.82 32.41
CA ARG A 238 4.47 -10.84 32.12
C ARG A 238 4.97 -12.29 32.11
N GLY A 239 6.18 -12.56 32.60
CA GLY A 239 6.73 -13.91 32.59
C GLY A 239 7.26 -14.37 31.23
N THR A 240 7.91 -15.54 31.20
CA THR A 240 8.31 -16.23 29.96
C THR A 240 7.23 -17.21 29.51
N GLU A 241 6.64 -17.00 28.34
CA GLU A 241 5.66 -17.93 27.76
C GLU A 241 6.36 -18.91 26.80
N ILE A 242 6.73 -20.09 27.29
CA ILE A 242 7.37 -21.15 26.49
C ILE A 242 6.30 -22.09 25.92
N ARG A 243 6.05 -22.03 24.61
CA ARG A 243 5.13 -22.93 23.90
C ARG A 243 5.88 -24.05 23.18
N ALA A 244 5.61 -25.31 23.53
CA ALA A 244 6.11 -26.47 22.80
C ALA A 244 5.15 -26.83 21.66
N LEU A 245 5.65 -26.84 20.42
CA LEU A 245 4.88 -27.23 19.23
C LEU A 245 5.26 -28.65 18.82
N LYS A 246 4.27 -29.53 18.67
CA LYS A 246 4.49 -30.90 18.18
C LYS A 246 4.91 -30.87 16.71
N THR A 247 6.15 -31.27 16.43
CA THR A 247 6.65 -31.43 15.07
C THR A 247 6.65 -32.90 14.69
N THR A 248 6.21 -33.21 13.47
CA THR A 248 6.31 -34.58 12.94
C THR A 248 7.66 -34.71 12.25
N ILE A 249 8.51 -35.60 12.75
CA ILE A 249 9.78 -35.95 12.10
C ILE A 249 9.46 -37.01 11.04
N GLY A 250 9.87 -36.77 9.79
CA GLY A 250 9.66 -37.71 8.69
C GLY A 250 10.17 -39.11 9.04
N GLY A 251 9.30 -40.13 8.85
CA GLY A 251 9.61 -41.50 9.22
C GLY A 251 10.92 -41.99 8.60
N ARG A 252 11.79 -42.60 9.42
CA ARG A 252 13.01 -43.27 8.96
C ARG A 252 12.64 -44.39 7.97
N GLY A 253 12.74 -44.09 6.68
CA GLY A 253 13.44 -44.91 5.68
C GLY A 253 13.10 -46.40 5.51
N ASN A 254 11.90 -46.91 5.79
CA ASN A 254 11.51 -48.28 5.41
C ASN A 254 10.48 -48.38 4.26
N ASP A 255 10.11 -47.27 3.64
CA ASP A 255 9.09 -47.23 2.58
C ASP A 255 9.54 -47.79 1.21
N LYS A 256 10.78 -48.28 1.10
CA LYS A 256 11.23 -48.99 -0.11
C LYS A 256 10.58 -50.37 -0.25
N SER A 257 10.01 -50.96 0.81
CA SER A 257 9.30 -52.25 0.71
C SER A 257 7.88 -52.09 0.14
N ALA A 258 7.17 -51.00 0.50
CA ALA A 258 5.80 -50.73 0.04
C ALA A 258 5.75 -50.42 -1.48
N ARG A 259 6.72 -49.67 -2.01
CA ARG A 259 6.85 -49.40 -3.46
C ARG A 259 7.21 -50.65 -4.29
N LYS A 260 7.90 -51.65 -3.71
CA LYS A 260 8.17 -52.92 -4.40
C LYS A 260 6.95 -53.86 -4.41
N ALA A 261 6.13 -53.82 -3.35
CA ALA A 261 4.90 -54.61 -3.27
C ALA A 261 3.83 -54.15 -4.28
N SER A 262 3.67 -52.83 -4.46
CA SER A 262 2.72 -52.29 -5.45
C SER A 262 3.14 -52.57 -6.90
N ARG A 263 4.45 -52.56 -7.19
CA ARG A 263 4.98 -52.83 -8.54
C ARG A 263 4.88 -54.31 -8.97
N LYS A 264 4.91 -55.26 -8.01
CA LYS A 264 4.66 -56.69 -8.27
C LYS A 264 3.18 -57.02 -8.50
N LYS A 265 2.25 -56.28 -7.87
CA LYS A 265 0.81 -56.51 -8.02
C LYS A 265 0.28 -56.09 -9.39
N VAL A 266 0.82 -55.02 -9.97
CA VAL A 266 0.45 -54.52 -11.31
C VAL A 266 0.96 -55.43 -12.43
N THR A 267 2.13 -56.05 -12.27
CA THR A 267 2.68 -56.98 -13.27
C THR A 267 1.97 -58.33 -13.26
N LYS A 268 1.50 -58.82 -12.10
CA LYS A 268 0.74 -60.09 -12.01
C LYS A 268 -0.68 -60.00 -12.59
N MET A 269 -1.28 -58.82 -12.70
CA MET A 269 -2.59 -58.64 -13.35
C MET A 269 -2.52 -58.62 -14.89
N ARG A 270 -1.33 -58.41 -15.47
CA ARG A 270 -1.15 -58.27 -16.93
C ARG A 270 -0.82 -59.58 -17.65
N MET A 271 -0.80 -60.72 -16.94
CA MET A 271 -0.48 -62.04 -17.48
C MET A 271 -1.56 -63.09 -17.16
N LYS A 272 -2.84 -62.76 -17.37
CA LYS A 272 -3.87 -63.79 -17.53
C LYS A 272 -4.06 -64.03 -19.03
N PRO A 273 -3.78 -65.24 -19.56
CA PRO A 273 -4.11 -65.55 -20.94
C PRO A 273 -5.63 -65.63 -21.07
N VAL A 274 -6.15 -64.95 -22.10
CA VAL A 274 -7.51 -65.16 -22.59
C VAL A 274 -7.49 -66.53 -23.26
N ILE A 275 -8.22 -67.48 -22.67
CA ILE A 275 -8.68 -68.70 -23.32
C ILE A 275 -10.18 -68.54 -23.50
#